data_AF-G8B5V3-F1
#
_entry.id   AF-G8B5V3-F1
#
_cell.length_a   1.000
_cell.length_b   1.000
_cell.length_c   1.000
_cell.angle_alpha   90.00
_cell.angle_beta   90.00
_cell.angle_gamma   90.00
#
_symmetry.space_group_name_H-M   'P 1'
#
loop_
_entity.id
_entity.type
_entity.pdbx_description
1 polymer ?
#
loop_
_entity_poly.entity_id
_entity_poly.type
_entity_poly.pdbx_seq_one_letter_code
_entity_poly.pdbx_strand_id
1 'polypeptide(L)'
;MPQSVENEVEVKQELKFRDKPHGSTHSTPMDQGLEDHSGDAGNQADDHYKQRLSPFRYKLRSYMLPVVRYETDVLYKLQSTLRNPIFDFYFAWTANLASHTFYILMLPPPVWFGASKMARDLVHVLGWGIYLTGFLKDYFCLPRPRSPPLHRITMSSYTTQEYGFPSSHAANATAVTLVVMSNIIQNHNAFDSKTYYSLIAGLVVYYFSLIFGRLYTGMHGFLDIFTGSGVGLAVFLFRFYLGQQWDTFLFSHGYIFGIALILGLYLLMIHIYPEPIDDCPCFDDSVAFVGVLIGLDLSHLVGYQTLHFFNLNNFEDYYLVPFVNDGGALKIVARFFLGVGLVVTWKAISKPVIYTILPPVYKIIGVYLPRRHYISTAHTRDPVRHIRSTSISNDVDQIGNFNKFIKGVSDRSKLDSYGPSSDIDYYEIMDYNKGKKGKRINLEKLNFKSGVFKDRYDVEIVGRLIVYAGVATTSVWAFYFAAKYLYL
;
A
#
# COMPACT_ATOMS: atom_id res chain seq x y z
N MET A 1 65.55 -24.72 -18.49
CA MET A 1 64.74 -25.72 -17.75
C MET A 1 65.70 -26.50 -16.85
N PRO A 2 65.49 -26.61 -15.52
CA PRO A 2 64.53 -25.93 -14.65
C PRO A 2 65.20 -25.16 -13.48
N GLN A 3 64.81 -23.89 -13.26
CA GLN A 3 65.14 -23.08 -12.06
C GLN A 3 63.89 -22.29 -11.63
N SER A 4 62.73 -22.97 -11.60
CA SER A 4 61.43 -22.31 -11.44
C SER A 4 60.43 -23.12 -10.59
N VAL A 5 60.86 -23.67 -9.43
CA VAL A 5 59.91 -24.35 -8.51
C VAL A 5 60.16 -24.09 -7.01
N GLU A 6 61.27 -23.51 -6.56
CA GLU A 6 61.53 -23.39 -5.09
C GLU A 6 61.20 -22.05 -4.43
N ASN A 7 60.79 -21.01 -5.18
CA ASN A 7 60.44 -19.69 -4.62
C ASN A 7 58.93 -19.46 -4.44
N GLU A 8 58.08 -20.48 -4.60
CA GLU A 8 56.62 -20.35 -4.50
C GLU A 8 56.03 -20.89 -3.18
N VAL A 9 56.86 -21.41 -2.27
CA VAL A 9 56.43 -21.93 -0.97
C VAL A 9 56.74 -20.95 0.19
N GLU A 10 57.67 -20.00 0.01
CA GLU A 10 58.13 -19.13 1.11
C GLU A 10 57.38 -17.80 1.25
N VAL A 11 56.45 -17.46 0.34
CA VAL A 11 55.63 -16.23 0.43
C VAL A 11 54.25 -16.48 1.07
N LYS A 12 53.88 -17.74 1.35
CA LYS A 12 52.56 -18.11 1.91
C LYS A 12 52.51 -18.33 3.42
N GLN A 13 53.60 -18.10 4.16
CA GLN A 13 53.62 -18.27 5.63
C GLN A 13 53.79 -16.98 6.44
N GLU A 14 54.12 -15.83 5.83
CA GLU A 14 54.29 -14.55 6.55
C GLU A 14 53.02 -13.67 6.69
N LEU A 15 51.86 -14.12 6.21
CA LEU A 15 50.59 -13.37 6.30
C LEU A 15 49.62 -13.87 7.40
N LYS A 16 50.11 -14.61 8.40
CA LYS A 16 49.25 -15.15 9.49
C LYS A 16 49.59 -14.71 10.92
N PHE A 17 50.51 -13.78 11.13
CA PHE A 17 50.84 -13.30 12.49
C PHE A 17 51.06 -11.79 12.53
N ARG A 18 49.95 -11.04 12.67
CA ARG A 18 49.80 -9.63 13.08
C ARG A 18 48.33 -9.30 12.81
N ASP A 19 47.42 -9.29 13.78
CA ASP A 19 47.40 -8.41 14.94
C ASP A 19 46.52 -8.99 16.07
N LYS A 20 47.06 -8.98 17.29
CA LYS A 20 46.27 -8.77 18.51
C LYS A 20 46.95 -7.65 19.29
N PRO A 21 46.19 -6.63 19.72
CA PRO A 21 46.44 -6.03 21.02
C PRO A 21 45.20 -6.07 21.92
N HIS A 22 45.48 -6.26 23.20
CA HIS A 22 44.58 -6.15 24.34
C HIS A 22 44.02 -4.73 24.53
N GLY A 23 42.81 -4.65 25.10
CA GLY A 23 42.50 -3.78 26.23
C GLY A 23 42.19 -2.28 25.99
N SER A 24 41.02 -1.89 26.50
CA SER A 24 40.58 -0.54 26.94
C SER A 24 39.89 0.41 25.93
N THR A 25 38.63 0.72 26.29
CA THR A 25 37.90 1.99 26.14
C THR A 25 38.06 2.80 24.86
N HIS A 26 37.09 2.68 23.96
CA HIS A 26 36.22 3.77 23.50
C HIS A 26 35.26 3.18 22.44
N SER A 27 33.97 3.14 22.76
CA SER A 27 32.93 2.74 21.81
C SER A 27 32.78 3.81 20.73
N THR A 28 33.47 3.64 19.61
CA THR A 28 33.25 4.41 18.38
C THR A 28 31.82 4.15 17.88
N PRO A 29 31.02 5.17 17.53
CA PRO A 29 29.69 4.95 16.97
C PRO A 29 29.82 4.20 15.64
N MET A 30 29.03 3.15 15.45
CA MET A 30 28.90 2.41 14.19
C MET A 30 28.71 3.38 13.02
N ASP A 31 29.51 3.19 11.96
CA ASP A 31 29.31 3.77 10.62
C ASP A 31 27.82 3.66 10.25
N GLN A 32 27.17 4.83 10.08
CA GLN A 32 25.82 4.97 9.55
C GLN A 32 25.84 4.52 8.08
N GLY A 33 25.17 3.42 7.76
CA GLY A 33 24.98 2.99 6.38
C GLY A 33 24.09 3.99 5.65
N LEU A 34 24.61 4.60 4.59
CA LEU A 34 23.84 5.43 3.68
C LEU A 34 22.89 4.52 2.87
N GLU A 35 21.59 4.82 2.85
CA GLU A 35 20.60 4.13 2.01
C GLU A 35 20.49 4.85 0.65
N ASP A 36 20.82 4.14 -0.42
CA ASP A 36 20.74 4.64 -1.81
C ASP A 36 19.28 4.63 -2.31
N HIS A 37 18.79 5.80 -2.71
CA HIS A 37 17.43 6.01 -3.23
C HIS A 37 17.37 6.15 -4.77
N SER A 38 18.47 5.90 -5.47
CA SER A 38 18.54 5.97 -6.95
C SER A 38 17.71 4.90 -7.65
N GLY A 39 17.43 3.79 -6.95
CA GLY A 39 16.54 2.73 -7.43
C GLY A 39 15.06 3.03 -7.31
N ASP A 40 14.66 4.11 -6.62
CA ASP A 40 13.24 4.42 -6.39
C ASP A 40 12.53 4.86 -7.68
N ALA A 41 11.25 4.48 -7.81
CA ALA A 41 10.44 4.81 -8.97
C ALA A 41 10.33 6.34 -9.18
N GLY A 42 10.57 6.78 -10.42
CA GLY A 42 10.45 8.18 -10.82
C GLY A 42 11.75 8.99 -10.77
N ASN A 43 12.84 8.44 -10.23
CA ASN A 43 14.13 9.11 -10.03
C ASN A 43 15.18 8.84 -11.12
N GLN A 44 14.89 8.00 -12.11
CA GLN A 44 15.81 7.68 -13.20
C GLN A 44 16.16 8.91 -14.07
N ALA A 45 17.22 8.79 -14.88
CA ALA A 45 17.64 9.85 -15.81
C ALA A 45 16.52 10.29 -16.75
N ASP A 46 16.47 11.56 -17.13
CA ASP A 46 15.35 12.09 -17.94
C ASP A 46 15.20 11.39 -19.30
N ASP A 47 16.32 11.00 -19.92
CA ASP A 47 16.35 10.20 -21.15
C ASP A 47 15.66 8.84 -20.98
N HIS A 48 15.71 8.24 -19.78
CA HIS A 48 15.02 6.99 -19.46
C HIS A 48 13.51 7.10 -19.71
N TYR A 49 12.92 8.22 -19.28
CA TYR A 49 11.50 8.51 -19.42
C TYR A 49 11.15 9.03 -20.80
N LYS A 50 11.99 9.90 -21.39
CA LYS A 50 11.77 10.48 -22.71
C LYS A 50 11.69 9.42 -23.82
N GLN A 51 12.48 8.35 -23.71
CA GLN A 51 12.50 7.25 -24.68
C GLN A 51 11.32 6.27 -24.53
N ARG A 52 10.71 6.19 -23.34
CA ARG A 52 9.71 5.15 -22.99
C ARG A 52 8.29 5.68 -22.83
N LEU A 53 8.12 6.97 -22.52
CA LEU A 53 6.80 7.62 -22.44
C LEU A 53 6.32 8.07 -23.81
N SER A 54 5.00 8.11 -23.99
CA SER A 54 4.41 8.83 -25.13
C SER A 54 4.71 10.33 -25.03
N PRO A 55 4.78 11.06 -26.17
CA PRO A 55 5.12 12.48 -26.16
C PRO A 55 4.22 13.33 -25.26
N PHE A 56 2.92 12.98 -25.20
CA PHE A 56 1.96 13.66 -24.33
C PHE A 56 2.22 13.40 -22.84
N ARG A 57 2.45 12.13 -22.45
CA ARG A 57 2.77 11.77 -21.05
C ARG A 57 4.05 12.44 -20.58
N TYR A 58 5.10 12.40 -21.41
CA TYR A 58 6.36 13.04 -21.10
C TYR A 58 6.20 14.56 -20.95
N LYS A 59 5.46 15.23 -21.84
CA LYS A 59 5.19 16.68 -21.73
C LYS A 59 4.53 17.05 -20.40
N LEU A 60 3.54 16.27 -19.95
CA LEU A 60 2.90 16.49 -18.66
C LEU A 60 3.88 16.29 -17.49
N ARG A 61 4.66 15.19 -17.53
CA ARG A 61 5.71 14.93 -16.54
C ARG A 61 6.72 16.08 -16.46
N SER A 62 7.25 16.54 -17.59
CA SER A 62 8.23 17.63 -17.65
C SER A 62 7.69 18.95 -17.12
N TYR A 63 6.37 19.19 -17.22
CA TYR A 63 5.73 20.37 -16.66
C TYR A 63 5.59 20.31 -15.13
N MET A 64 5.28 19.13 -14.59
CA MET A 64 4.99 18.93 -13.16
C MET A 64 6.24 18.67 -12.32
N LEU A 65 7.28 18.04 -12.91
CA LEU A 65 8.50 17.67 -12.22
C LEU A 65 9.24 18.85 -11.54
N PRO A 66 9.34 20.06 -12.15
CA PRO A 66 9.94 21.21 -11.49
C PRO A 66 9.19 21.63 -10.22
N VAL A 67 7.86 21.50 -10.20
CA VAL A 67 7.03 21.82 -9.04
C VAL A 67 7.35 20.88 -7.88
N VAL A 68 7.36 19.56 -8.15
CA VAL A 68 7.71 18.54 -7.14
C VAL A 68 9.12 18.76 -6.56
N ARG A 69 10.07 19.16 -7.41
CA ARG A 69 11.44 19.48 -6.97
C ARG A 69 11.48 20.72 -6.09
N TYR A 70 10.77 21.79 -6.46
CA TYR A 70 10.69 23.01 -5.66
C TYR A 70 10.04 22.77 -4.28
N GLU A 71 9.01 21.93 -4.23
CA GLU A 71 8.33 21.59 -2.96
C GLU A 71 9.25 20.91 -1.95
N THR A 72 10.29 20.19 -2.42
CA THR A 72 11.25 19.51 -1.54
C THR A 72 11.93 20.49 -0.57
N ASP A 73 12.32 21.68 -1.04
CA ASP A 73 12.97 22.69 -0.19
C ASP A 73 12.03 23.27 0.86
N VAL A 74 10.75 23.41 0.52
CA VAL A 74 9.70 23.89 1.43
C VAL A 74 9.44 22.85 2.52
N LEU A 75 9.31 21.58 2.13
CA LEU A 75 9.13 20.47 3.06
C LEU A 75 10.34 20.32 4.00
N TYR A 76 11.55 20.59 3.51
CA TYR A 76 12.76 20.50 4.33
C TYR A 76 12.74 21.54 5.45
N LYS A 77 12.33 22.78 5.14
CA LYS A 77 12.14 23.84 6.15
C LYS A 77 11.05 23.48 7.16
N LEU A 78 9.98 22.84 6.70
CA LEU A 78 8.91 22.33 7.57
C LEU A 78 9.44 21.26 8.53
N GLN A 79 10.14 20.25 8.00
CA GLN A 79 10.72 19.18 8.80
C GLN A 79 11.78 19.70 9.78
N SER A 80 12.67 20.59 9.37
CA SER A 80 13.73 21.12 10.24
C SER A 80 13.18 21.90 11.44
N THR A 81 11.97 22.45 11.32
CA THR A 81 11.30 23.21 12.39
C THR A 81 10.44 22.31 13.29
N LEU A 82 9.72 21.33 12.70
CA LEU A 82 8.67 20.58 13.40
C LEU A 82 9.11 19.19 13.90
N ARG A 83 10.27 18.69 13.49
CA ARG A 83 10.70 17.32 13.84
C ARG A 83 11.00 17.15 15.32
N ASN A 84 10.23 16.29 15.99
CA ASN A 84 10.48 15.83 17.35
C ASN A 84 10.09 14.36 17.49
N PRO A 85 10.66 13.61 18.46
CA PRO A 85 10.41 12.16 18.57
C PRO A 85 8.94 11.78 18.76
N ILE A 86 8.15 12.64 19.41
CA ILE A 86 6.73 12.40 19.68
C ILE A 86 5.93 12.50 18.38
N PHE A 87 6.18 13.53 17.59
CA PHE A 87 5.52 13.73 16.31
C PHE A 87 6.01 12.74 15.25
N ASP A 88 7.31 12.38 15.25
CA ASP A 88 7.85 11.30 14.41
C ASP A 88 7.12 9.98 14.71
N PHE A 89 6.93 9.62 15.98
CA PHE A 89 6.15 8.44 16.37
C PHE A 89 4.68 8.56 15.93
N TYR A 90 4.03 9.68 16.25
CA TYR A 90 2.62 9.90 15.97
C TYR A 90 2.31 9.81 14.47
N PHE A 91 2.99 10.58 13.63
CA PHE A 91 2.71 10.63 12.18
C PHE A 91 3.14 9.36 11.45
N ALA A 92 4.14 8.64 11.95
CA ALA A 92 4.48 7.31 11.43
C ALA A 92 3.38 6.28 11.76
N TRP A 93 2.80 6.35 12.94
CA TRP A 93 1.71 5.46 13.33
C TRP A 93 0.40 5.77 12.62
N THR A 94 0.04 7.05 12.50
CA THR A 94 -1.16 7.43 11.75
C THR A 94 -1.05 7.05 10.27
N ALA A 95 0.16 7.00 9.70
CA ALA A 95 0.42 6.44 8.37
C ALA A 95 -0.21 5.06 8.15
N ASN A 96 -0.17 4.21 9.18
CA ASN A 96 -0.61 2.82 9.10
C ASN A 96 -2.13 2.67 9.12
N LEU A 97 -2.89 3.71 9.47
CA LEU A 97 -4.35 3.74 9.33
C LEU A 97 -4.78 3.72 7.85
N ALA A 98 -3.85 3.92 6.93
CA ALA A 98 -4.04 3.75 5.50
C ALA A 98 -3.19 2.60 4.92
N SER A 99 -2.83 1.62 5.77
CA SER A 99 -2.13 0.41 5.33
C SER A 99 -3.11 -0.67 4.87
N HIS A 100 -2.61 -1.55 4.01
CA HIS A 100 -3.36 -2.71 3.52
C HIS A 100 -3.87 -3.61 4.66
N THR A 101 -3.06 -3.85 5.70
CA THR A 101 -3.47 -4.62 6.88
C THR A 101 -4.58 -3.95 7.67
N PHE A 102 -4.53 -2.62 7.81
CA PHE A 102 -5.60 -1.87 8.46
C PHE A 102 -6.92 -2.02 7.71
N TYR A 103 -6.90 -1.91 6.38
CA TYR A 103 -8.12 -2.04 5.58
C TYR A 103 -8.76 -3.43 5.66
N ILE A 104 -7.97 -4.51 5.65
CA ILE A 104 -8.49 -5.87 5.84
C ILE A 104 -9.23 -6.03 7.17
N LEU A 105 -8.74 -5.39 8.24
CA LEU A 105 -9.27 -5.57 9.59
C LEU A 105 -10.40 -4.59 9.93
N MET A 106 -10.32 -3.34 9.45
CA MET A 106 -11.18 -2.24 9.90
C MET A 106 -12.25 -1.82 8.90
N LEU A 107 -12.24 -2.31 7.66
CA LEU A 107 -13.37 -2.13 6.72
C LEU A 107 -14.56 -3.07 6.94
N PRO A 108 -14.37 -4.34 7.35
CA PRO A 108 -15.49 -5.23 7.66
C PRO A 108 -16.39 -4.87 8.86
N PRO A 109 -15.90 -4.33 10.00
CA PRO A 109 -16.69 -4.12 11.20
C PRO A 109 -18.03 -3.38 11.02
N PRO A 110 -18.15 -2.32 10.19
CA PRO A 110 -19.44 -1.70 9.92
C PRO A 110 -20.50 -2.69 9.39
N VAL A 111 -20.12 -3.68 8.57
CA VAL A 111 -21.05 -4.77 8.16
C VAL A 111 -21.52 -5.56 9.37
N TRP A 112 -20.60 -5.86 10.28
CA TRP A 112 -20.88 -6.67 11.45
C TRP A 112 -21.81 -5.97 12.44
N PHE A 113 -21.77 -4.65 12.54
CA PHE A 113 -22.56 -3.88 13.52
C PHE A 113 -23.77 -3.16 12.92
N GLY A 114 -24.31 -3.65 11.79
CA GLY A 114 -25.55 -3.10 11.22
C GLY A 114 -25.38 -1.79 10.46
N ALA A 115 -24.17 -1.47 10.01
CA ALA A 115 -23.84 -0.33 9.16
C ALA A 115 -23.33 -0.78 7.78
N SER A 116 -23.94 -1.82 7.19
CA SER A 116 -23.53 -2.40 5.91
C SER A 116 -23.53 -1.42 4.75
N LYS A 117 -24.51 -0.50 4.68
CA LYS A 117 -24.55 0.54 3.65
C LYS A 117 -23.34 1.46 3.72
N MET A 118 -22.98 1.94 4.92
CA MET A 118 -21.78 2.72 5.14
C MET A 118 -20.52 1.91 4.77
N ALA A 119 -20.46 0.64 5.14
CA ALA A 119 -19.36 -0.26 4.77
C ALA A 119 -19.20 -0.35 3.23
N ARG A 120 -20.32 -0.52 2.53
CA ARG A 120 -20.36 -0.57 1.07
C ARG A 120 -19.81 0.72 0.47
N ASP A 121 -20.27 1.87 0.95
CA ASP A 121 -19.81 3.17 0.47
C ASP A 121 -18.32 3.37 0.75
N LEU A 122 -17.84 3.00 1.94
CA LEU A 122 -16.42 3.06 2.31
C LEU A 122 -15.53 2.20 1.40
N VAL A 123 -15.93 0.96 1.13
CA VAL A 123 -15.18 0.05 0.25
C VAL A 123 -15.13 0.58 -1.18
N HIS A 124 -16.24 1.13 -1.69
CA HIS A 124 -16.28 1.72 -3.04
C HIS A 124 -15.38 2.95 -3.15
N VAL A 125 -15.47 3.89 -2.20
CA VAL A 125 -14.67 5.11 -2.30
C VAL A 125 -13.18 4.84 -2.10
N LEU A 126 -12.80 3.87 -1.26
CA LEU A 126 -11.41 3.44 -1.09
C LEU A 126 -10.91 2.68 -2.30
N GLY A 127 -11.69 1.73 -2.82
CA GLY A 127 -11.31 0.92 -3.97
C GLY A 127 -11.10 1.76 -5.22
N TRP A 128 -12.04 2.67 -5.54
CA TRP A 128 -11.89 3.61 -6.65
C TRP A 128 -10.81 4.66 -6.39
N GLY A 129 -10.68 5.15 -5.16
CA GLY A 129 -9.61 6.10 -4.79
C GLY A 129 -8.21 5.52 -5.01
N ILE A 130 -7.96 4.30 -4.55
CA ILE A 130 -6.68 3.60 -4.74
C ILE A 130 -6.46 3.26 -6.21
N TYR A 131 -7.48 2.75 -6.90
CA TYR A 131 -7.37 2.45 -8.33
C TYR A 131 -7.03 3.70 -9.15
N LEU A 132 -7.76 4.81 -8.96
CA LEU A 132 -7.54 6.04 -9.72
C LEU A 132 -6.19 6.69 -9.38
N THR A 133 -5.83 6.76 -8.09
CA THR A 133 -4.52 7.32 -7.72
C THR A 133 -3.37 6.45 -8.22
N GLY A 134 -3.47 5.11 -8.11
CA GLY A 134 -2.50 4.19 -8.68
C GLY A 134 -2.39 4.30 -10.20
N PHE A 135 -3.53 4.39 -10.90
CA PHE A 135 -3.56 4.62 -12.35
C PHE A 135 -2.80 5.90 -12.71
N LEU A 136 -3.05 7.00 -12.00
CA LEU A 136 -2.38 8.27 -12.24
C LEU A 136 -0.88 8.21 -11.89
N LYS A 137 -0.51 7.51 -10.81
CA LYS A 137 0.89 7.26 -10.42
C LYS A 137 1.67 6.60 -11.55
N ASP A 138 1.17 5.47 -12.05
CA ASP A 138 1.83 4.73 -13.12
C ASP A 138 1.77 5.48 -14.46
N TYR A 139 0.75 6.31 -14.68
CA TYR A 139 0.64 7.15 -15.89
C TYR A 139 1.65 8.31 -15.92
N PHE A 140 1.86 9.02 -14.80
CA PHE A 140 2.75 10.19 -14.71
C PHE A 140 4.19 9.84 -14.32
N CYS A 141 4.39 8.70 -13.63
CA CYS A 141 5.67 8.21 -13.15
C CYS A 141 6.45 9.21 -12.26
N LEU A 142 5.78 10.19 -11.65
CA LEU A 142 6.42 11.29 -10.92
C LEU A 142 7.07 10.81 -9.61
N PRO A 143 8.32 11.23 -9.32
CA PRO A 143 9.02 10.81 -8.13
C PRO A 143 8.41 11.39 -6.86
N ARG A 144 8.70 10.76 -5.73
CA ARG A 144 8.53 11.38 -4.41
C ARG A 144 9.51 12.55 -4.20
N PRO A 145 9.26 13.42 -3.20
CA PRO A 145 10.25 14.40 -2.76
C PRO A 145 11.62 13.76 -2.47
N ARG A 146 12.70 14.49 -2.77
CA ARG A 146 14.07 13.97 -2.68
C ARG A 146 14.55 13.86 -1.23
N SER A 147 15.28 12.79 -0.95
CA SER A 147 15.89 12.48 0.35
C SER A 147 17.32 12.03 0.04
N PRO A 148 18.36 12.84 0.30
CA PRO A 148 18.38 14.16 0.96
C PRO A 148 17.79 15.33 0.11
N PRO A 149 17.44 16.49 0.72
CA PRO A 149 17.64 16.88 2.12
C PRO A 149 16.51 16.45 3.09
N LEU A 150 15.39 15.91 2.60
CA LEU A 150 14.31 15.44 3.47
C LEU A 150 14.68 14.16 4.21
N HIS A 151 14.06 13.96 5.36
CA HIS A 151 14.14 12.73 6.15
C HIS A 151 12.85 11.93 5.90
N ARG A 152 12.92 10.77 5.24
CA ARG A 152 11.74 9.93 4.98
C ARG A 152 11.38 9.08 6.20
N ILE A 153 10.24 9.38 6.81
CA ILE A 153 9.76 8.67 8.00
C ILE A 153 8.70 7.66 7.56
N THR A 154 9.08 6.40 7.45
CA THR A 154 8.14 5.31 7.11
C THR A 154 8.39 4.06 7.94
N MET A 155 7.32 3.30 8.19
CA MET A 155 7.40 1.96 8.78
C MET A 155 7.54 0.86 7.73
N SER A 156 7.44 1.20 6.44
CA SER A 156 7.39 0.24 5.35
C SER A 156 8.22 0.71 4.15
N SER A 157 9.31 0.00 3.87
CA SER A 157 10.15 0.20 2.68
C SER A 157 9.40 -0.07 1.37
N TYR A 158 8.30 -0.82 1.38
CA TYR A 158 7.43 -1.01 0.23
C TYR A 158 6.84 0.33 -0.25
N THR A 159 6.50 1.22 0.68
CA THR A 159 5.87 2.51 0.35
C THR A 159 6.84 3.52 -0.24
N THR A 160 8.16 3.38 -0.03
CA THR A 160 9.14 4.32 -0.62
C THR A 160 9.40 4.02 -2.09
N GLN A 161 9.09 2.80 -2.55
CA GLN A 161 9.31 2.35 -3.92
C GLN A 161 8.20 2.75 -4.91
N GLU A 162 7.06 3.26 -4.43
CA GLU A 162 6.01 3.77 -5.32
C GLU A 162 6.21 5.23 -5.74
N TYR A 163 5.65 5.57 -6.90
CA TYR A 163 5.57 6.95 -7.38
C TYR A 163 4.85 7.87 -6.37
N GLY A 164 5.28 9.14 -6.33
CA GLY A 164 4.79 10.12 -5.36
C GLY A 164 3.46 10.75 -5.73
N PHE A 165 3.25 11.06 -7.00
CA PHE A 165 2.08 11.81 -7.44
C PHE A 165 1.02 10.91 -8.09
N PRO A 166 -0.28 11.00 -7.73
CA PRO A 166 -0.84 11.73 -6.59
C PRO A 166 -0.83 10.90 -5.29
N SER A 167 -1.10 11.52 -4.14
CA SER A 167 -1.12 10.81 -2.85
C SER A 167 -2.40 9.98 -2.67
N SER A 168 -2.24 8.65 -2.66
CA SER A 168 -3.33 7.70 -2.34
C SER A 168 -3.83 7.84 -0.90
N HIS A 169 -2.94 8.10 0.05
CA HIS A 169 -3.31 8.38 1.45
C HIS A 169 -4.22 9.60 1.56
N ALA A 170 -3.92 10.69 0.83
CA ALA A 170 -4.77 11.87 0.82
C ALA A 170 -6.14 11.58 0.21
N ALA A 171 -6.18 10.89 -0.95
CA ALA A 171 -7.44 10.50 -1.58
C ALA A 171 -8.34 9.68 -0.64
N ASN A 172 -7.77 8.67 0.01
CA ASN A 172 -8.49 7.81 0.95
C ASN A 172 -8.91 8.56 2.21
N ALA A 173 -8.04 9.39 2.77
CA ALA A 173 -8.36 10.19 3.95
C ALA A 173 -9.53 11.13 3.65
N THR A 174 -9.52 11.83 2.52
CA THR A 174 -10.60 12.72 2.09
C THR A 174 -11.89 11.95 1.85
N ALA A 175 -11.84 10.88 1.06
CA ALA A 175 -13.01 10.08 0.73
C ALA A 175 -13.69 9.47 1.96
N VAL A 176 -12.93 8.79 2.83
CA VAL A 176 -13.44 8.19 4.08
C VAL A 176 -13.99 9.27 5.00
N THR A 177 -13.28 10.38 5.16
CA THR A 177 -13.73 11.49 5.99
C THR A 177 -15.07 12.01 5.52
N LEU A 178 -15.26 12.21 4.22
CA LEU A 178 -16.52 12.71 3.67
C LEU A 178 -17.66 11.69 3.79
N VAL A 179 -17.41 10.39 3.59
CA VAL A 179 -18.42 9.34 3.81
C VAL A 179 -18.87 9.31 5.27
N VAL A 180 -17.92 9.28 6.21
CA VAL A 180 -18.24 9.24 7.65
C VAL A 180 -18.92 10.53 8.10
N MET A 181 -18.43 11.69 7.65
CA MET A 181 -19.02 12.99 7.92
C MET A 181 -20.48 13.04 7.44
N SER A 182 -20.73 12.61 6.20
CA SER A 182 -22.06 12.58 5.63
C SER A 182 -23.02 11.69 6.42
N ASN A 183 -22.54 10.52 6.87
CA ASN A 183 -23.32 9.62 7.73
C ASN A 183 -23.61 10.24 9.11
N ILE A 184 -22.65 10.92 9.73
CA ILE A 184 -22.84 11.61 11.03
C ILE A 184 -23.90 12.71 10.89
N ILE A 185 -23.80 13.53 9.83
CA ILE A 185 -24.73 14.64 9.58
C ILE A 185 -26.15 14.14 9.30
N GLN A 186 -26.30 13.13 8.44
CA GLN A 186 -27.61 12.54 8.13
C GLN A 186 -28.29 11.92 9.36
N ASN A 187 -27.50 11.43 10.31
CA ASN A 187 -27.98 10.82 11.55
C ASN A 187 -27.86 11.76 12.76
N HIS A 188 -27.79 13.08 12.56
CA HIS A 188 -27.63 14.06 13.65
C HIS A 188 -28.62 13.83 14.81
N ASN A 189 -29.89 13.58 14.50
CA ASN A 189 -30.95 13.42 15.49
C ASN A 189 -30.84 12.12 16.32
N ALA A 190 -30.00 11.17 15.91
CA ALA A 190 -29.74 9.94 16.64
C ALA A 190 -28.65 10.10 17.71
N PHE A 191 -27.92 11.22 17.72
CA PHE A 191 -26.81 11.46 18.64
C PHE A 191 -27.14 12.56 19.64
N ASP A 192 -26.71 12.39 20.90
CA ASP A 192 -26.63 13.51 21.85
C ASP A 192 -25.60 14.55 21.34
N SER A 193 -25.82 15.83 21.65
CA SER A 193 -24.98 16.94 21.17
C SER A 193 -23.50 16.73 21.51
N LYS A 194 -23.19 16.21 22.71
CA LYS A 194 -21.81 15.90 23.10
C LYS A 194 -21.18 14.84 22.20
N THR A 195 -21.92 13.78 21.90
CA THR A 195 -21.46 12.69 21.03
C THR A 195 -21.26 13.20 19.61
N TYR A 196 -22.21 13.96 19.08
CA TYR A 196 -22.12 14.56 17.75
C TYR A 196 -20.85 15.40 17.58
N TYR A 197 -20.63 16.40 18.45
CA TYR A 197 -19.45 17.26 18.35
C TYR A 197 -18.13 16.49 18.60
N SER A 198 -18.13 15.47 19.45
CA SER A 198 -16.96 14.63 19.68
C SER A 198 -16.58 13.81 18.45
N LEU A 199 -17.57 13.26 17.73
CA LEU A 199 -17.35 12.53 16.48
C LEU A 199 -16.79 13.45 15.38
N ILE A 200 -17.35 14.66 15.25
CA ILE A 200 -16.86 15.67 14.31
C ILE A 200 -15.41 16.07 14.63
N ALA A 201 -15.11 16.35 15.91
CA ALA A 201 -13.75 16.70 16.34
C ALA A 201 -12.75 15.57 16.08
N GLY A 202 -13.12 14.33 16.42
CA GLY A 202 -12.29 13.14 16.15
C GLY A 202 -12.01 12.95 14.66
N LEU A 203 -13.02 13.21 13.81
CA LEU A 203 -12.89 13.10 12.36
C LEU A 203 -11.97 14.18 11.76
N VAL A 204 -12.03 15.41 12.27
CA VAL A 204 -11.11 16.49 11.90
C VAL A 204 -9.67 16.14 12.30
N VAL A 205 -9.46 15.60 13.50
CA VAL A 205 -8.14 15.13 13.96
C VAL A 205 -7.64 14.00 13.07
N TYR A 206 -8.48 13.02 12.75
CA TYR A 206 -8.15 11.92 11.83
C TYR A 206 -7.69 12.44 10.47
N TYR A 207 -8.48 13.33 9.86
CA TYR A 207 -8.21 13.89 8.54
C TYR A 207 -6.90 14.71 8.51
N PHE A 208 -6.75 15.60 9.49
CA PHE A 208 -5.54 16.41 9.63
C PHE A 208 -4.30 15.53 9.80
N SER A 209 -4.39 14.51 10.66
CA SER A 209 -3.25 13.65 10.98
C SER A 209 -2.75 12.84 9.79
N LEU A 210 -3.66 12.40 8.92
CA LEU A 210 -3.29 11.67 7.71
C LEU A 210 -2.67 12.57 6.65
N ILE A 211 -3.30 13.72 6.37
CA ILE A 211 -2.81 14.65 5.33
C ILE A 211 -1.53 15.33 5.75
N PHE A 212 -1.54 16.00 6.90
CA PHE A 212 -0.36 16.70 7.39
C PHE A 212 0.78 15.70 7.67
N GLY A 213 0.44 14.49 8.13
CA GLY A 213 1.41 13.42 8.33
C GLY A 213 2.18 13.05 7.07
N ARG A 214 1.58 13.10 5.87
CA ARG A 214 2.31 12.81 4.61
C ARG A 214 3.33 13.89 4.25
N LEU A 215 3.02 15.16 4.53
CA LEU A 215 3.97 16.28 4.37
C LEU A 215 5.08 16.18 5.42
N TYR A 216 4.70 15.92 6.68
CA TYR A 216 5.61 15.79 7.81
C TYR A 216 6.63 14.65 7.62
N THR A 217 6.17 13.50 7.12
CA THR A 217 7.01 12.32 6.89
C THR A 217 7.91 12.44 5.66
N GLY A 218 7.81 13.52 4.88
CA GLY A 218 8.64 13.76 3.69
C GLY A 218 8.29 12.84 2.52
N MET A 219 7.14 12.17 2.57
CA MET A 219 6.74 11.17 1.58
C MET A 219 6.02 11.79 0.37
N HIS A 220 5.37 12.95 0.56
CA HIS A 220 4.58 13.63 -0.49
C HIS A 220 4.74 15.14 -0.44
N GLY A 221 4.60 15.75 -1.62
CA GLY A 221 4.52 17.19 -1.84
C GLY A 221 3.10 17.76 -1.68
N PHE A 222 2.96 19.08 -1.78
CA PHE A 222 1.65 19.74 -1.72
C PHE A 222 0.81 19.39 -2.95
N LEU A 223 1.42 19.38 -4.14
CA LEU A 223 0.78 18.95 -5.38
C LEU A 223 0.16 17.54 -5.25
N ASP A 224 0.91 16.59 -4.69
CA ASP A 224 0.44 15.22 -4.47
C ASP A 224 -0.80 15.17 -3.57
N ILE A 225 -0.80 15.98 -2.51
CA ILE A 225 -1.88 16.06 -1.52
C ILE A 225 -3.12 16.73 -2.11
N PHE A 226 -2.97 17.84 -2.82
CA PHE A 226 -4.09 18.55 -3.44
C PHE A 226 -4.77 17.69 -4.50
N THR A 227 -3.99 17.08 -5.40
CA THR A 227 -4.56 16.19 -6.42
C THR A 227 -5.15 14.93 -5.80
N GLY A 228 -4.47 14.31 -4.83
CA GLY A 228 -5.00 13.16 -4.10
C GLY A 228 -6.33 13.47 -3.43
N SER A 229 -6.42 14.58 -2.68
CA SER A 229 -7.66 15.03 -2.05
C SER A 229 -8.76 15.32 -3.07
N GLY A 230 -8.41 15.89 -4.24
CA GLY A 230 -9.33 16.08 -5.35
C GLY A 230 -9.90 14.78 -5.91
N VAL A 231 -9.07 13.74 -6.07
CA VAL A 231 -9.53 12.39 -6.44
C VAL A 231 -10.47 11.83 -5.38
N GLY A 232 -10.10 11.94 -4.10
CA GLY A 232 -10.95 11.49 -2.99
C GLY A 232 -12.32 12.19 -2.96
N LEU A 233 -12.34 13.50 -3.17
CA LEU A 233 -13.57 14.29 -3.28
C LEU A 233 -14.41 13.83 -4.47
N ALA A 234 -13.81 13.66 -5.66
CA ALA A 234 -14.53 13.27 -6.87
C ALA A 234 -15.20 11.89 -6.70
N VAL A 235 -14.47 10.92 -6.15
CA VAL A 235 -14.98 9.57 -5.90
C VAL A 235 -16.09 9.59 -4.83
N PHE A 236 -15.93 10.39 -3.77
CA PHE A 236 -16.99 10.58 -2.79
C PHE A 236 -18.25 11.18 -3.42
N LEU A 237 -18.13 12.26 -4.19
CA LEU A 237 -19.28 12.91 -4.85
C LEU A 237 -19.99 11.94 -5.79
N PHE A 238 -19.24 11.15 -6.57
CA PHE A 238 -19.81 10.11 -7.39
C PHE A 238 -20.59 9.09 -6.56
N ARG A 239 -19.99 8.53 -5.51
CA ARG A 239 -20.68 7.53 -4.67
C ARG A 239 -21.87 8.12 -3.92
N PHE A 240 -21.77 9.36 -3.45
CA PHE A 240 -22.81 10.03 -2.68
C PHE A 240 -24.05 10.35 -3.53
N TYR A 241 -23.87 10.86 -4.76
CA TYR A 241 -24.99 11.26 -5.61
C TYR A 241 -25.48 10.16 -6.57
N LEU A 242 -24.57 9.29 -7.03
CA LEU A 242 -24.84 8.26 -8.04
C LEU A 242 -24.73 6.83 -7.51
N GLY A 243 -24.42 6.63 -6.21
CA GLY A 243 -24.19 5.30 -5.64
C GLY A 243 -25.39 4.36 -5.72
N GLN A 244 -26.61 4.87 -5.53
CA GLN A 244 -27.81 4.05 -5.66
C GLN A 244 -28.07 3.64 -7.12
N GLN A 245 -27.89 4.57 -8.05
CA GLN A 245 -28.04 4.32 -9.49
C GLN A 245 -26.98 3.32 -9.96
N TRP A 246 -25.75 3.44 -9.45
CA TRP A 246 -24.67 2.49 -9.69
C TRP A 246 -25.03 1.09 -9.20
N ASP A 247 -25.51 0.97 -7.96
CA ASP A 247 -25.89 -0.32 -7.39
C ASP A 247 -27.06 -0.96 -8.16
N THR A 248 -28.09 -0.18 -8.50
CA THR A 248 -29.21 -0.65 -9.33
C THR A 248 -28.72 -1.10 -10.70
N PHE A 249 -27.84 -0.33 -11.34
CA PHE A 249 -27.25 -0.70 -12.64
C PHE A 249 -26.51 -2.04 -12.58
N LEU A 250 -25.79 -2.34 -11.51
CA LEU A 250 -25.12 -3.63 -11.35
C LEU A 250 -26.11 -4.77 -11.09
N PHE A 251 -27.16 -4.53 -10.31
CA PHE A 251 -27.98 -5.60 -9.75
C PHE A 251 -29.31 -5.84 -10.46
N SER A 252 -29.84 -4.93 -11.28
CA SER A 252 -31.19 -5.03 -11.85
C SER A 252 -31.37 -6.05 -12.98
N HIS A 253 -30.29 -6.72 -13.41
CA HIS A 253 -30.26 -7.50 -14.64
C HIS A 253 -30.29 -9.03 -14.44
N GLY A 254 -30.58 -9.50 -13.21
CA GLY A 254 -30.55 -10.93 -12.87
C GLY A 254 -29.13 -11.46 -12.62
N TYR A 255 -29.02 -12.71 -12.15
CA TYR A 255 -27.74 -13.30 -11.73
C TYR A 255 -26.69 -13.37 -12.83
N ILE A 256 -27.01 -14.01 -13.96
CA ILE A 256 -26.02 -14.32 -15.00
C ILE A 256 -25.46 -13.02 -15.60
N PHE A 257 -26.34 -12.10 -15.97
CA PHE A 257 -25.92 -10.82 -16.54
C PHE A 257 -25.24 -9.92 -15.50
N GLY A 258 -25.76 -9.87 -14.26
CA GLY A 258 -25.13 -9.11 -13.17
C GLY A 258 -23.70 -9.57 -12.89
N ILE A 259 -23.47 -10.89 -12.82
CA ILE A 259 -22.12 -11.47 -12.65
C ILE A 259 -21.22 -11.08 -13.83
N ALA A 260 -21.70 -11.26 -15.07
CA ALA A 260 -20.93 -10.93 -16.27
C ALA A 260 -20.59 -9.43 -16.34
N LEU A 261 -21.53 -8.56 -15.95
CA LEU A 261 -21.35 -7.11 -15.91
C LEU A 261 -20.31 -6.69 -14.86
N ILE A 262 -20.42 -7.21 -13.63
CA ILE A 262 -19.47 -6.93 -12.53
C ILE A 262 -18.06 -7.38 -12.94
N LEU A 263 -17.91 -8.64 -13.38
CA LEU A 263 -16.62 -9.16 -13.79
C LEU A 263 -16.07 -8.41 -15.01
N GLY A 264 -16.90 -8.17 -16.02
CA GLY A 264 -16.50 -7.45 -17.24
C GLY A 264 -15.99 -6.05 -16.93
N LEU A 265 -16.70 -5.28 -16.11
CA LEU A 265 -16.33 -3.92 -15.74
C LEU A 265 -15.01 -3.87 -14.96
N TYR A 266 -14.88 -4.70 -13.92
CA TYR A 266 -13.68 -4.69 -13.08
C TYR A 266 -12.45 -5.30 -13.77
N LEU A 267 -12.63 -6.34 -14.60
CA LEU A 267 -11.53 -6.87 -15.40
C LEU A 267 -11.12 -5.88 -16.51
N LEU A 268 -12.07 -5.13 -17.08
CA LEU A 268 -11.75 -4.05 -18.00
C LEU A 268 -10.91 -2.96 -17.33
N MET A 269 -11.23 -2.58 -16.09
CA MET A 269 -10.41 -1.66 -15.30
C MET A 269 -8.95 -2.15 -15.17
N ILE A 270 -8.74 -3.42 -14.85
CA ILE A 270 -7.39 -4.00 -14.77
C ILE A 270 -6.70 -3.98 -16.13
N HIS A 271 -7.44 -4.26 -17.21
CA HIS A 271 -6.91 -4.31 -18.57
C HIS A 271 -6.44 -2.95 -19.09
N ILE A 272 -7.19 -1.86 -18.80
CA ILE A 272 -6.83 -0.50 -19.24
C ILE A 272 -5.76 0.15 -18.37
N TYR A 273 -5.37 -0.48 -17.26
CA TYR A 273 -4.43 0.08 -16.30
C TYR A 273 -3.05 0.29 -16.94
N PRO A 274 -2.45 1.49 -16.86
CA PRO A 274 -1.19 1.81 -17.52
C PRO A 274 -0.05 0.96 -16.99
N GLU A 275 0.84 0.54 -17.89
CA GLU A 275 2.08 -0.11 -17.47
C GLU A 275 3.08 0.95 -16.99
N PRO A 276 3.63 0.80 -15.77
CA PRO A 276 4.63 1.72 -15.27
C PRO A 276 5.97 1.55 -15.99
N ILE A 277 6.77 2.61 -16.00
CA ILE A 277 8.12 2.56 -16.58
C ILE A 277 9.11 1.92 -15.64
N ASP A 278 9.03 2.25 -14.36
CA ASP A 278 9.81 1.65 -13.30
C ASP A 278 8.97 0.58 -12.60
N ASP A 279 9.59 -0.23 -11.77
CA ASP A 279 8.85 -1.22 -10.98
C ASP A 279 8.06 -0.52 -9.85
N CYS A 280 6.75 -0.29 -10.03
CA CYS A 280 5.84 0.22 -8.98
C CYS A 280 4.97 -0.91 -8.38
N PRO A 281 4.73 -0.91 -7.06
CA PRO A 281 3.69 -1.74 -6.43
C PRO A 281 2.25 -1.22 -6.63
N CYS A 282 2.07 -0.05 -7.25
CA CYS A 282 0.80 0.64 -7.43
C CYS A 282 -0.32 -0.26 -8.01
N PHE A 283 0.03 -1.02 -9.05
CA PHE A 283 -0.89 -1.94 -9.73
C PHE A 283 -1.32 -3.09 -8.83
N ASP A 284 -0.38 -3.63 -8.07
CA ASP A 284 -0.56 -4.75 -7.16
C ASP A 284 -1.60 -4.44 -6.06
N ASP A 285 -1.57 -3.22 -5.52
CA ASP A 285 -2.54 -2.71 -4.55
C ASP A 285 -3.90 -2.44 -5.22
N SER A 286 -3.89 -1.93 -6.45
CA SER A 286 -5.11 -1.68 -7.24
C SER A 286 -5.86 -2.97 -7.54
N VAL A 287 -5.15 -4.03 -7.95
CA VAL A 287 -5.73 -5.36 -8.21
C VAL A 287 -6.34 -5.95 -6.94
N ALA A 288 -5.69 -5.79 -5.79
CA ALA A 288 -6.23 -6.26 -4.52
C ALA A 288 -7.58 -5.59 -4.20
N PHE A 289 -7.66 -4.26 -4.33
CA PHE A 289 -8.90 -3.52 -4.09
C PHE A 289 -9.99 -3.82 -5.12
N VAL A 290 -9.65 -3.99 -6.39
CA VAL A 290 -10.60 -4.44 -7.41
C VAL A 290 -11.14 -5.83 -7.07
N GLY A 291 -10.31 -6.72 -6.52
CA GLY A 291 -10.75 -8.01 -5.96
C GLY A 291 -11.79 -7.82 -4.86
N VAL A 292 -11.53 -6.96 -3.87
CA VAL A 292 -12.50 -6.64 -2.80
C VAL A 292 -13.82 -6.13 -3.38
N LEU A 293 -13.78 -5.23 -4.37
CA LEU A 293 -14.98 -4.69 -5.03
C LEU A 293 -15.78 -5.78 -5.73
N ILE A 294 -15.13 -6.65 -6.52
CA ILE A 294 -15.77 -7.81 -7.16
C ILE A 294 -16.46 -8.68 -6.10
N GLY A 295 -15.74 -9.03 -5.03
CA GLY A 295 -16.28 -9.88 -3.97
C GLY A 295 -17.48 -9.27 -3.26
N LEU A 296 -17.43 -7.97 -2.96
CA LEU A 296 -18.51 -7.25 -2.31
C LEU A 296 -19.74 -7.15 -3.22
N ASP A 297 -19.55 -6.75 -4.48
CA ASP A 297 -20.64 -6.60 -5.44
C ASP A 297 -21.29 -7.92 -5.80
N LEU A 298 -20.52 -9.01 -5.94
CA LEU A 298 -21.08 -10.35 -6.11
C LEU A 298 -21.87 -10.80 -4.87
N SER A 299 -21.35 -10.52 -3.67
CA SER A 299 -22.03 -10.88 -2.42
C SER A 299 -23.36 -10.14 -2.27
N HIS A 300 -23.38 -8.86 -2.64
CA HIS A 300 -24.59 -8.02 -2.59
C HIS A 300 -25.53 -8.28 -3.77
N LEU A 301 -25.04 -8.66 -4.96
CA LEU A 301 -25.88 -9.13 -6.06
C LEU A 301 -26.71 -10.34 -5.63
N VAL A 302 -26.08 -11.31 -4.96
CA VAL A 302 -26.80 -12.48 -4.41
C VAL A 302 -27.83 -12.04 -3.37
N GLY A 303 -27.48 -11.14 -2.45
CA GLY A 303 -28.41 -10.60 -1.46
C GLY A 303 -29.60 -9.86 -2.09
N TYR A 304 -29.33 -9.05 -3.11
CA TYR A 304 -30.31 -8.25 -3.84
C TYR A 304 -31.28 -9.14 -4.61
N GLN A 305 -30.77 -10.15 -5.33
CA GLN A 305 -31.59 -11.06 -6.13
C GLN A 305 -32.40 -12.06 -5.29
N THR A 306 -31.89 -12.49 -4.14
CA THR A 306 -32.62 -13.37 -3.22
C THR A 306 -33.60 -12.64 -2.31
N LEU A 307 -33.48 -11.31 -2.19
CA LEU A 307 -34.15 -10.50 -1.16
C LEU A 307 -33.87 -10.99 0.28
N HIS A 308 -32.76 -11.72 0.48
CA HIS A 308 -32.51 -12.40 1.76
C HIS A 308 -32.34 -11.41 2.91
N PHE A 309 -31.44 -10.42 2.76
CA PHE A 309 -31.25 -9.40 3.80
C PHE A 309 -32.44 -8.46 3.89
N PHE A 310 -33.06 -8.11 2.77
CA PHE A 310 -34.27 -7.28 2.71
C PHE A 310 -35.38 -7.84 3.61
N ASN A 311 -35.66 -9.14 3.51
CA ASN A 311 -36.70 -9.80 4.31
C ASN A 311 -36.34 -9.97 5.80
N LEU A 312 -35.09 -9.72 6.18
CA LEU A 312 -34.60 -9.86 7.55
C LEU A 312 -34.55 -8.53 8.31
N ASN A 313 -34.91 -7.41 7.68
CA ASN A 313 -34.88 -6.10 8.31
C ASN A 313 -36.09 -5.23 7.95
N ASN A 314 -36.42 -4.30 8.84
CA ASN A 314 -37.56 -3.39 8.68
C ASN A 314 -37.19 -2.09 7.93
N PHE A 315 -35.93 -1.95 7.50
CA PHE A 315 -35.42 -0.74 6.84
C PHE A 315 -35.45 -0.84 5.33
N GLU A 316 -35.96 -1.96 4.78
CA GLU A 316 -35.98 -2.24 3.34
C GLU A 316 -34.58 -2.17 2.71
N ASP A 317 -33.54 -2.47 3.50
CA ASP A 317 -32.15 -2.40 3.06
C ASP A 317 -31.70 -3.77 2.51
N TYR A 318 -31.28 -3.78 1.25
CA TYR A 318 -30.80 -4.97 0.53
C TYR A 318 -29.44 -5.49 1.02
N TYR A 319 -28.69 -4.69 1.78
CA TYR A 319 -27.31 -4.96 2.17
C TYR A 319 -27.14 -5.18 3.67
N LEU A 320 -28.16 -4.87 4.47
CA LEU A 320 -28.06 -4.84 5.93
C LEU A 320 -27.92 -6.25 6.51
N VAL A 321 -26.75 -6.53 7.09
CA VAL A 321 -26.57 -7.73 7.91
C VAL A 321 -27.22 -7.46 9.27
N PRO A 322 -28.19 -8.28 9.72
CA PRO A 322 -28.91 -8.03 10.96
C PRO A 322 -27.97 -7.94 12.16
N PHE A 323 -28.20 -6.94 13.01
CA PHE A 323 -27.54 -6.76 14.29
C PHE A 323 -28.55 -6.26 15.31
N VAL A 324 -28.66 -6.98 16.43
CA VAL A 324 -29.50 -6.60 17.57
C VAL A 324 -28.60 -6.55 18.81
N ASN A 325 -28.60 -5.43 19.51
CA ASN A 325 -27.77 -5.23 20.71
C ASN A 325 -28.46 -5.79 21.97
N ASP A 326 -28.82 -7.07 21.96
CA ASP A 326 -29.56 -7.74 23.05
C ASP A 326 -28.65 -8.37 24.12
N GLY A 327 -27.42 -8.73 23.79
CA GLY A 327 -26.50 -9.43 24.69
C GLY A 327 -25.37 -8.59 25.29
N GLY A 328 -25.48 -7.26 25.21
CA GLY A 328 -24.52 -6.33 25.81
C GLY A 328 -23.10 -6.39 25.22
N ALA A 329 -22.14 -5.83 25.96
CA ALA A 329 -20.76 -5.63 25.49
C ALA A 329 -20.04 -6.94 25.10
N LEU A 330 -20.36 -8.07 25.75
CA LEU A 330 -19.71 -9.35 25.47
C LEU A 330 -20.05 -9.85 24.05
N LYS A 331 -21.32 -9.77 23.62
CA LYS A 331 -21.71 -10.14 22.25
C LYS A 331 -21.03 -9.24 21.21
N ILE A 332 -20.97 -7.93 21.46
CA ILE A 332 -20.29 -6.98 20.57
C ILE A 332 -18.82 -7.36 20.37
N VAL A 333 -18.11 -7.64 21.48
CA VAL A 333 -16.70 -8.03 21.44
C VAL A 333 -16.52 -9.39 20.76
N ALA A 334 -17.35 -10.39 21.10
CA ALA A 334 -17.30 -11.72 20.47
C ALA A 334 -17.55 -11.64 18.96
N ARG A 335 -18.49 -10.80 18.53
CA ARG A 335 -18.84 -10.57 17.13
C ARG A 335 -17.69 -9.92 16.36
N PHE A 336 -16.99 -8.95 16.95
CA PHE A 336 -15.76 -8.38 16.38
C PHE A 336 -14.68 -9.44 16.17
N PHE A 337 -14.35 -10.21 17.21
CA PHE A 337 -13.30 -11.24 17.13
C PHE A 337 -13.67 -12.40 16.21
N LEU A 338 -14.95 -12.77 16.13
CA LEU A 338 -15.45 -13.75 15.16
C LEU A 338 -15.20 -13.27 13.73
N GLY A 339 -15.60 -12.04 13.41
CA GLY A 339 -15.39 -11.47 12.09
C GLY A 339 -13.92 -11.37 11.70
N VAL A 340 -13.08 -10.86 12.60
CA VAL A 340 -11.61 -10.79 12.39
C VAL A 340 -11.04 -12.19 12.19
N GLY A 341 -11.43 -13.16 13.03
CA GLY A 341 -11.00 -14.55 12.93
C GLY A 341 -11.34 -15.17 11.59
N LEU A 342 -12.57 -14.97 11.09
CA LEU A 342 -13.00 -15.48 9.78
C LEU A 342 -12.20 -14.87 8.62
N VAL A 343 -12.01 -13.54 8.62
CA VAL A 343 -11.27 -12.84 7.56
C VAL A 343 -9.78 -13.24 7.55
N VAL A 344 -9.16 -13.31 8.72
CA VAL A 344 -7.75 -13.74 8.86
C VAL A 344 -7.59 -15.20 8.45
N THR A 345 -8.53 -16.08 8.87
CA THR A 345 -8.53 -17.50 8.49
C THR A 345 -8.67 -17.66 6.98
N TRP A 346 -9.59 -16.91 6.35
CA TRP A 346 -9.71 -16.89 4.90
C TRP A 346 -8.40 -16.47 4.23
N LYS A 347 -7.79 -15.35 4.63
CA LYS A 347 -6.51 -14.90 4.04
C LYS A 347 -5.40 -15.93 4.21
N ALA A 348 -5.32 -16.57 5.39
CA ALA A 348 -4.31 -17.57 5.71
C ALA A 348 -4.47 -18.87 4.89
N ILE A 349 -5.70 -19.30 4.62
CA ILE A 349 -6.00 -20.54 3.88
C ILE A 349 -6.03 -20.31 2.36
N SER A 350 -6.71 -19.26 1.90
CA SER A 350 -6.92 -19.00 0.47
C SER A 350 -5.61 -18.78 -0.26
N LYS A 351 -4.65 -18.06 0.33
CA LYS A 351 -3.35 -17.76 -0.29
C LYS A 351 -2.57 -19.03 -0.66
N PRO A 352 -2.22 -19.94 0.26
CA PRO A 352 -1.48 -21.16 -0.10
C PRO A 352 -2.27 -22.07 -1.03
N VAL A 353 -3.60 -22.15 -0.89
CA VAL A 353 -4.46 -22.96 -1.78
C VAL A 353 -4.41 -22.44 -3.20
N ILE A 354 -4.70 -21.14 -3.40
CA ILE A 354 -4.74 -20.51 -4.72
C ILE A 354 -3.37 -20.59 -5.39
N TYR A 355 -2.28 -20.23 -4.71
CA TYR A 355 -0.94 -20.28 -5.31
C TYR A 355 -0.37 -21.71 -5.45
N THR A 356 -1.05 -22.74 -4.94
CA THR A 356 -0.72 -24.14 -5.24
C THR A 356 -1.48 -24.63 -6.47
N ILE A 357 -2.71 -24.16 -6.69
CA ILE A 357 -3.59 -24.60 -7.78
C ILE A 357 -3.37 -23.79 -9.07
N LEU A 358 -3.27 -22.46 -8.97
CA LEU A 358 -3.29 -21.56 -10.12
C LEU A 358 -2.06 -21.69 -11.03
N PRO A 359 -0.80 -21.81 -10.52
CA PRO A 359 0.36 -21.92 -11.39
C PRO A 359 0.38 -23.19 -12.27
N PRO A 360 0.06 -24.40 -11.77
CA PRO A 360 -0.13 -25.57 -12.62
C PRO A 360 -1.19 -25.36 -13.70
N VAL A 361 -2.32 -24.74 -13.35
CA VAL A 361 -3.40 -24.46 -14.30
C VAL A 361 -2.91 -23.53 -15.43
N TYR A 362 -2.17 -22.48 -15.10
CA TYR A 362 -1.58 -21.58 -16.09
C TYR A 362 -0.61 -22.31 -17.04
N LYS A 363 0.22 -23.20 -16.50
CA LYS A 363 1.16 -24.00 -17.30
C LYS A 363 0.45 -25.02 -18.21
N ILE A 364 -0.65 -25.61 -17.76
CA ILE A 364 -1.43 -26.59 -18.54
C ILE A 364 -2.21 -25.90 -19.67
N ILE A 365 -2.91 -24.80 -19.35
CA ILE A 365 -3.74 -24.09 -20.34
C ILE A 365 -2.86 -23.26 -21.29
N GLY A 366 -1.69 -22.81 -20.85
CA GLY A 366 -0.79 -21.98 -21.65
C GLY A 366 -1.22 -20.51 -21.71
N VAL A 367 -2.08 -20.06 -20.79
CA VAL A 367 -2.53 -18.66 -20.71
C VAL A 367 -1.51 -17.84 -19.93
N TYR A 368 -1.15 -16.67 -20.48
CA TYR A 368 -0.35 -15.68 -19.79
C TYR A 368 -0.98 -14.29 -19.94
N LEU A 369 -0.72 -13.43 -18.96
CA LEU A 369 -1.14 -12.04 -18.98
C LEU A 369 0.11 -11.18 -19.23
N PRO A 370 0.40 -10.78 -20.48
CA PRO A 370 1.57 -9.95 -20.76
C PRO A 370 1.45 -8.64 -19.99
N ARG A 371 2.41 -8.41 -19.11
CA ARG A 371 2.56 -7.13 -18.41
C ARG A 371 4.03 -6.87 -18.11
N ARG A 372 4.46 -5.62 -18.29
CA ARG A 372 5.82 -5.21 -17.94
C ARG A 372 6.12 -5.48 -16.45
N HIS A 373 7.33 -5.96 -16.15
CA HIS A 373 7.81 -6.33 -14.81
C HIS A 373 7.05 -7.52 -14.16
N TYR A 374 6.33 -8.32 -14.95
CA TYR A 374 5.76 -9.61 -14.54
C TYR A 374 6.30 -10.73 -15.41
N ILE A 375 6.68 -11.83 -14.76
CA ILE A 375 7.14 -13.05 -15.40
C ILE A 375 5.93 -13.90 -15.78
N SER A 376 5.89 -14.37 -17.03
CA SER A 376 4.85 -15.29 -17.49
C SER A 376 4.95 -16.64 -16.78
N THR A 377 3.92 -17.01 -16.02
CA THR A 377 3.85 -18.27 -15.28
C THR A 377 3.79 -19.47 -16.21
N ALA A 378 3.07 -19.34 -17.33
CA ALA A 378 2.90 -20.40 -18.31
C ALA A 378 4.22 -20.77 -19.00
N HIS A 379 5.06 -19.78 -19.31
CA HIS A 379 6.29 -19.98 -20.09
C HIS A 379 7.55 -20.17 -19.23
N THR A 380 7.42 -20.05 -17.92
CA THR A 380 8.56 -20.10 -17.00
C THR A 380 8.90 -21.52 -16.54
N ARG A 381 10.20 -21.80 -16.46
CA ARG A 381 10.75 -23.07 -15.96
C ARG A 381 10.77 -23.19 -14.43
N ASP A 382 10.48 -22.10 -13.71
CA ASP A 382 10.49 -22.09 -12.26
C ASP A 382 9.48 -23.07 -11.66
N PRO A 383 9.85 -23.79 -10.59
CA PRO A 383 8.94 -24.72 -9.94
C PRO A 383 7.80 -23.96 -9.26
N VAL A 384 6.62 -24.58 -9.20
CA VAL A 384 5.43 -24.03 -8.51
C VAL A 384 5.74 -23.62 -7.07
N ARG A 385 6.64 -24.34 -6.40
CA ARG A 385 7.10 -24.01 -5.05
C ARG A 385 7.82 -22.66 -4.97
N HIS A 386 8.61 -22.30 -5.98
CA HIS A 386 9.32 -21.01 -6.05
C HIS A 386 8.31 -19.87 -6.21
N ILE A 387 7.44 -19.97 -7.22
CA ILE A 387 6.35 -19.02 -7.50
C ILE A 387 5.50 -18.81 -6.25
N ARG A 388 5.10 -19.89 -5.58
CA ARG A 388 4.32 -19.80 -4.34
C ARG A 388 5.10 -19.10 -3.22
N SER A 389 6.40 -19.37 -3.08
CA SER A 389 7.21 -18.79 -2.00
C SER A 389 7.43 -17.30 -2.16
N THR A 390 7.61 -16.80 -3.39
CA THR A 390 7.74 -15.37 -3.66
C THR A 390 6.44 -14.65 -3.34
N SER A 391 5.30 -15.13 -3.86
CA SER A 391 3.97 -14.52 -3.62
C SER A 391 3.54 -14.53 -2.15
N ILE A 392 3.93 -15.57 -1.38
CA ILE A 392 3.61 -15.66 0.06
C ILE A 392 4.45 -14.68 0.87
N SER A 393 5.75 -14.58 0.57
CA SER A 393 6.71 -13.82 1.38
C SER A 393 6.48 -12.31 1.41
N ASN A 394 5.83 -11.74 0.39
CA ASN A 394 5.58 -10.30 0.27
C ASN A 394 4.66 -9.72 1.38
N ASP A 395 3.93 -10.55 2.15
CA ASP A 395 3.07 -10.11 3.27
C ASP A 395 3.78 -10.16 4.65
N VAL A 396 4.77 -11.03 4.83
CA VAL A 396 5.32 -11.36 6.17
C VAL A 396 6.19 -10.22 6.71
N ASP A 397 6.83 -9.45 5.82
CA ASP A 397 7.74 -8.37 6.19
C ASP A 397 7.03 -7.15 6.82
N GLN A 398 5.70 -6.99 6.64
CA GLN A 398 4.96 -5.87 7.24
C GLN A 398 4.76 -6.01 8.76
N ILE A 399 4.59 -7.24 9.28
CA ILE A 399 4.31 -7.47 10.71
C ILE A 399 5.62 -7.50 11.53
N GLY A 400 6.70 -8.07 10.98
CA GLY A 400 8.00 -8.16 11.65
C GLY A 400 8.69 -6.80 11.89
N ASN A 401 8.38 -5.79 11.07
CA ASN A 401 8.96 -4.45 11.18
C ASN A 401 8.46 -3.65 12.39
N PHE A 402 7.39 -4.08 13.06
CA PHE A 402 6.79 -3.35 14.18
C PHE A 402 7.72 -3.22 15.39
N ASN A 403 8.28 -4.34 15.88
CA ASN A 403 9.19 -4.34 17.03
C ASN A 403 10.54 -3.68 16.70
N LYS A 404 10.95 -3.76 15.42
CA LYS A 404 12.17 -3.10 14.93
C LYS A 404 11.97 -1.58 14.84
N PHE A 405 10.78 -1.14 14.45
CA PHE A 405 10.40 0.27 14.37
C PHE A 405 10.28 0.92 15.74
N ILE A 406 9.64 0.28 16.73
CA ILE A 406 9.56 0.82 18.10
C ILE A 406 10.97 1.06 18.68
N LYS A 407 11.91 0.15 18.44
CA LYS A 407 13.33 0.32 18.81
C LYS A 407 14.05 1.38 17.97
N GLY A 408 13.61 1.63 16.74
CA GLY A 408 14.16 2.65 15.84
C GLY A 408 13.66 4.07 16.15
N VAL A 409 12.45 4.21 16.70
CA VAL A 409 11.91 5.53 17.09
C VAL A 409 12.58 6.09 18.33
N SER A 410 13.02 5.24 19.27
CA SER A 410 13.82 5.69 20.41
C SER A 410 15.22 6.15 20.01
N ASP A 411 15.79 5.57 18.95
CA ASP A 411 17.12 5.88 18.41
C ASP A 411 17.00 6.70 17.12
N ARG A 412 16.90 8.04 17.21
CA ARG A 412 16.83 8.97 16.05
C ARG A 412 17.83 8.65 14.92
N SER A 413 18.97 8.04 15.23
CA SER A 413 20.00 7.66 14.25
C SER A 413 19.62 6.50 13.30
N LYS A 414 18.54 5.74 13.56
CA LYS A 414 18.10 4.61 12.72
C LYS A 414 16.84 4.90 11.88
N LEU A 415 16.12 5.99 12.16
CA LEU A 415 15.11 6.60 11.27
C LEU A 415 15.75 7.34 10.07
N ASP A 416 17.06 7.44 10.19
CA ASP A 416 18.12 8.10 9.46
C ASP A 416 18.36 7.90 7.94
N SER A 417 17.39 7.52 7.08
CA SER A 417 17.76 7.01 5.74
C SER A 417 18.24 8.14 4.79
N TYR A 418 19.56 8.25 4.59
CA TYR A 418 20.19 9.17 3.62
C TYR A 418 21.06 8.42 2.64
N GLY A 419 21.02 8.81 1.37
CA GLY A 419 22.06 8.44 0.40
C GLY A 419 21.88 9.19 -0.91
N PRO A 420 22.95 9.30 -1.72
CA PRO A 420 22.87 9.85 -3.06
C PRO A 420 21.82 9.10 -3.87
N SER A 421 21.06 9.83 -4.69
CA SER A 421 19.88 9.30 -5.40
C SER A 421 20.02 9.33 -6.92
N SER A 422 21.16 9.76 -7.44
CA SER A 422 21.45 9.75 -8.88
C SER A 422 22.95 9.71 -9.14
N ASP A 423 23.34 9.35 -10.36
CA ASP A 423 24.73 9.50 -10.83
C ASP A 423 25.21 10.95 -10.68
N ILE A 424 24.31 11.92 -10.87
CA ILE A 424 24.61 13.35 -10.73
C ILE A 424 24.91 13.71 -9.27
N ASP A 425 24.13 13.21 -8.31
CA ASP A 425 24.38 13.40 -6.87
C ASP A 425 25.70 12.72 -6.46
N TYR A 426 26.01 11.57 -7.06
CA TYR A 426 27.28 10.87 -6.89
C TYR A 426 28.46 11.70 -7.39
N TYR A 427 28.35 12.31 -8.58
CA TYR A 427 29.39 13.23 -9.11
C TYR A 427 29.49 14.53 -8.31
N GLU A 428 28.38 15.06 -7.78
CA GLU A 428 28.34 16.26 -6.94
C GLU A 428 28.96 15.99 -5.56
N ILE A 429 28.74 14.81 -4.98
CA ILE A 429 29.43 14.32 -3.77
C ILE A 429 30.92 14.06 -4.05
N MET A 430 31.27 13.57 -5.25
CA MET A 430 32.67 13.42 -5.67
C MET A 430 33.39 14.77 -5.80
N ASP A 431 32.74 15.79 -6.37
CA ASP A 431 33.29 17.15 -6.43
C ASP A 431 33.34 17.82 -5.05
N TYR A 432 32.36 17.56 -4.18
CA TYR A 432 32.40 17.97 -2.78
C TYR A 432 33.59 17.34 -2.01
N ASN A 433 33.87 16.05 -2.26
CA ASN A 433 35.02 15.33 -1.69
C ASN A 433 36.38 15.80 -2.23
N LYS A 434 36.43 16.43 -3.41
CA LYS A 434 37.65 17.07 -3.91
C LYS A 434 37.95 18.41 -3.20
N GLY A 435 36.94 19.03 -2.57
CA GLY A 435 37.02 20.40 -2.05
C GLY A 435 37.28 20.57 -0.54
N LYS A 436 37.14 19.54 0.32
CA LYS A 436 37.33 19.67 1.78
C LYS A 436 38.06 18.47 2.41
N LYS A 437 39.03 18.77 3.28
CA LYS A 437 39.80 17.82 4.12
C LYS A 437 38.96 17.20 5.28
N GLY A 438 37.70 16.84 5.02
CA GLY A 438 36.82 16.16 5.98
C GLY A 438 36.85 14.63 5.84
N LYS A 439 36.14 13.93 6.73
CA LYS A 439 35.98 12.46 6.72
C LYS A 439 35.37 12.03 5.38
N ARG A 440 36.15 11.36 4.52
CA ARG A 440 35.69 10.86 3.21
C ARG A 440 34.59 9.82 3.41
N ILE A 441 33.47 10.00 2.72
CA ILE A 441 32.42 8.97 2.61
C ILE A 441 32.98 7.83 1.74
N ASN A 442 33.04 6.61 2.27
CA ASN A 442 33.62 5.47 1.57
C ASN A 442 32.55 4.81 0.68
N LEU A 443 32.63 5.08 -0.63
CA LEU A 443 31.59 4.72 -1.61
C LEU A 443 31.54 3.22 -1.92
N GLU A 444 32.61 2.45 -1.64
CA GLU A 444 32.64 0.99 -1.85
C GLU A 444 31.75 0.20 -0.86
N LYS A 445 31.24 0.84 0.19
CA LYS A 445 30.30 0.22 1.15
C LYS A 445 28.82 0.44 0.81
N LEU A 446 28.50 1.20 -0.24
CA LEU A 446 27.11 1.36 -0.72
C LEU A 446 26.68 0.06 -1.43
N ASN A 447 26.14 -0.86 -0.64
CA ASN A 447 25.58 -2.10 -1.16
C ASN A 447 24.31 -1.78 -1.96
N PHE A 448 24.39 -1.86 -3.29
CA PHE A 448 23.25 -1.83 -4.20
C PHE A 448 22.33 -3.03 -3.94
N LYS A 449 21.32 -2.84 -3.08
CA LYS A 449 20.16 -3.73 -3.01
C LYS A 449 18.89 -2.92 -2.71
N SER A 450 18.36 -2.21 -3.70
CA SER A 450 16.94 -1.84 -3.72
C SER A 450 16.06 -3.05 -4.12
N GLY A 451 16.43 -4.25 -3.69
CA GLY A 451 15.71 -5.50 -4.00
C GLY A 451 14.52 -5.71 -3.06
N VAL A 452 13.60 -4.75 -2.99
CA VAL A 452 12.33 -4.94 -2.25
C VAL A 452 11.41 -5.89 -3.02
N PHE A 453 11.43 -5.85 -4.35
CA PHE A 453 10.62 -6.74 -5.18
C PHE A 453 11.37 -8.05 -5.48
N LYS A 454 10.77 -9.15 -5.02
CA LYS A 454 11.06 -10.48 -5.56
C LYS A 454 10.37 -10.63 -6.91
N ASP A 455 10.79 -11.63 -7.68
CA ASP A 455 10.16 -12.00 -8.96
C ASP A 455 8.63 -12.07 -8.82
N ARG A 456 7.94 -11.19 -9.58
CA ARG A 456 6.48 -11.16 -9.65
C ARG A 456 6.01 -11.96 -10.85
N TYR A 457 5.01 -12.79 -10.63
CA TYR A 457 4.43 -13.62 -11.67
C TYR A 457 3.04 -13.13 -12.07
N ASP A 458 2.69 -13.23 -13.35
CA ASP A 458 1.40 -12.80 -13.88
C ASP A 458 0.19 -13.53 -13.24
N VAL A 459 0.39 -14.76 -12.75
CA VAL A 459 -0.59 -15.52 -11.96
C VAL A 459 -0.98 -14.83 -10.66
N GLU A 460 -0.13 -13.94 -10.13
CA GLU A 460 -0.44 -13.15 -8.95
C GLU A 460 -1.60 -12.18 -9.16
N ILE A 461 -1.81 -11.72 -10.40
CA ILE A 461 -2.91 -10.79 -10.71
C ILE A 461 -4.25 -11.47 -10.40
N VAL A 462 -4.48 -12.64 -11.01
CA VAL A 462 -5.72 -13.40 -10.79
C VAL A 462 -5.78 -13.98 -9.38
N GLY A 463 -4.64 -14.44 -8.85
CA GLY A 463 -4.56 -14.94 -7.48
C GLY A 463 -5.01 -13.91 -6.45
N ARG A 464 -4.55 -12.66 -6.56
CA ARG A 464 -4.96 -11.55 -5.69
C ARG A 464 -6.44 -11.25 -5.84
N LEU A 465 -6.98 -11.17 -7.07
CA LEU A 465 -8.41 -10.93 -7.28
C LEU A 465 -9.27 -11.94 -6.53
N ILE A 466 -8.95 -13.23 -6.62
CA ILE A 466 -9.72 -14.30 -5.97
C ILE A 466 -9.57 -14.23 -4.44
N VAL A 467 -8.34 -14.06 -3.93
CA VAL A 467 -8.08 -13.96 -2.48
C VAL A 467 -8.88 -12.81 -1.87
N TYR A 468 -8.80 -11.62 -2.47
CA TYR A 468 -9.43 -10.40 -1.93
C TYR A 468 -10.93 -10.33 -2.18
N ALA A 469 -11.43 -10.90 -3.28
CA ALA A 469 -12.88 -11.09 -3.46
C ALA A 469 -13.45 -11.95 -2.33
N GLY A 470 -12.76 -13.04 -1.99
CA GLY A 470 -13.16 -13.90 -0.89
C GLY A 470 -13.11 -13.22 0.49
N VAL A 471 -12.23 -12.24 0.71
CA VAL A 471 -12.23 -11.45 1.96
C VAL A 471 -13.55 -10.69 2.11
N ALA A 472 -14.01 -10.01 1.06
CA ALA A 472 -15.28 -9.30 1.07
C ALA A 472 -16.46 -10.27 1.26
N THR A 473 -16.51 -11.38 0.52
CA THR A 473 -17.56 -12.39 0.65
C THR A 473 -17.61 -13.03 2.03
N THR A 474 -16.45 -13.31 2.64
CA THR A 474 -16.34 -13.85 4.00
C THR A 474 -16.90 -12.86 5.01
N SER A 475 -16.60 -11.56 4.84
CA SER A 475 -17.06 -10.51 5.76
C SER A 475 -18.58 -10.34 5.78
N VAL A 476 -19.27 -10.69 4.69
CA VAL A 476 -20.73 -10.61 4.56
C VAL A 476 -21.39 -11.95 4.90
N TRP A 477 -21.19 -12.97 4.06
CA TRP A 477 -21.97 -14.21 4.11
C TRP A 477 -21.47 -15.19 5.16
N ALA A 478 -20.16 -15.48 5.18
CA ALA A 478 -19.61 -16.41 6.16
C ALA A 478 -19.81 -15.87 7.59
N PHE A 479 -19.58 -14.58 7.77
CA PHE A 479 -19.89 -13.89 9.02
C PHE A 479 -21.37 -13.97 9.39
N TYR A 480 -22.29 -13.66 8.49
CA TYR A 480 -23.73 -13.75 8.76
C TYR A 480 -24.14 -15.15 9.25
N PHE A 481 -23.72 -16.21 8.55
CA PHE A 481 -24.06 -17.58 8.94
C PHE A 481 -23.42 -17.99 10.27
N ALA A 482 -22.16 -17.61 10.51
CA ALA A 482 -21.47 -17.90 11.76
C ALA A 482 -22.09 -17.15 12.95
N ALA A 483 -22.38 -15.86 12.79
CA ALA A 483 -23.02 -15.05 13.82
C ALA A 483 -24.43 -15.58 14.15
N LYS A 484 -25.22 -15.95 13.13
CA LYS A 484 -26.53 -16.58 13.29
C LYS A 484 -26.44 -17.92 14.04
N TYR A 485 -25.47 -18.76 13.72
CA TYR A 485 -25.26 -20.05 14.38
C TYR A 485 -24.88 -19.90 15.86
N LEU A 486 -24.08 -18.88 16.18
CA LEU A 486 -23.61 -18.60 17.53
C LEU A 486 -24.56 -17.70 18.35
N TYR A 487 -25.71 -17.30 17.79
CA TYR A 487 -26.66 -16.36 18.39
C TYR A 487 -26.00 -15.02 18.81
N LEU A 488 -25.06 -14.55 17.99
CA LEU A 488 -24.26 -13.34 18.16
C LEU A 488 -24.75 -12.14 17.34
#